data_AF-A0A848WWE6-F1
#
_entry.id   AF-A0A848WWE6-F1
#
_cell.length_a   1.000
_cell.length_b   1.000
_cell.length_c   1.000
_cell.angle_alpha   90.00
_cell.angle_beta   90.00
_cell.angle_gamma   90.00
#
_symmetry.space_group_name_H-M   'P 1'
#
loop_
_entity.id
_entity.type
_entity.pdbx_description
1 polymer ?
#
loop_
_entity_poly.entity_id
_entity_poly.type
_entity_poly.pdbx_seq_one_letter_code
_entity_poly.pdbx_strand_id
1 'polypeptide(L)'
;MPIPAAFSIFGETPTMSSSTSIIDSPGTGQTQQERFENTRTLIFPDSDQASTELAAEVADLIRARQGKGKNIVLGLATGSTPVPFYRELIRLHK
;
A
#
# COMPACT_ATOMS: atom_id res chain seq x y z
N MET A 1 -19.22 18.94 -41.49
CA MET A 1 -19.91 18.17 -40.43
C MET A 1 -19.01 18.16 -39.19
N PRO A 2 -19.42 18.78 -38.08
CA PRO A 2 -18.74 18.67 -36.79
C PRO A 2 -19.34 17.50 -35.97
N ILE A 3 -18.50 16.76 -35.25
CA ILE A 3 -18.94 15.83 -34.19
C ILE A 3 -18.67 16.55 -32.84
N PRO A 4 -19.64 16.63 -31.92
CA PRO A 4 -19.60 17.52 -30.77
C PRO A 4 -18.90 16.90 -29.54
N ALA A 5 -18.43 17.78 -28.65
CA ALA A 5 -17.94 17.45 -27.32
C ALA A 5 -19.08 17.46 -26.27
N ALA A 6 -18.87 16.64 -25.22
CA ALA A 6 -19.45 16.65 -23.87
C ALA A 6 -20.87 16.08 -23.65
N PHE A 7 -20.99 15.03 -22.80
CA PHE A 7 -22.02 14.95 -21.75
C PHE A 7 -21.74 13.83 -20.71
N SER A 8 -21.54 14.24 -19.44
CA SER A 8 -22.14 13.75 -18.17
C SER A 8 -22.13 12.24 -17.78
N ILE A 9 -21.51 11.79 -16.67
CA ILE A 9 -21.81 11.93 -15.20
C ILE A 9 -22.58 10.72 -14.60
N PHE A 10 -21.99 10.13 -13.54
CA PHE A 10 -22.56 9.36 -12.40
C PHE A 10 -22.86 7.84 -12.49
N GLY A 11 -22.43 7.13 -11.42
CA GLY A 11 -22.78 5.75 -11.04
C GLY A 11 -21.59 4.79 -11.23
N GLU A 12 -21.00 4.11 -10.25
CA GLU A 12 -21.39 3.73 -8.89
C GLU A 12 -20.12 3.53 -8.05
N THR A 13 -20.21 3.78 -6.74
CA THR A 13 -19.25 3.33 -5.73
C THR A 13 -19.25 1.81 -5.63
N PRO A 14 -18.10 1.14 -5.47
CA PRO A 14 -18.05 -0.09 -4.70
C PRO A 14 -17.44 0.21 -3.33
N THR A 15 -18.32 0.37 -2.37
CA THR A 15 -18.05 0.09 -0.96
C THR A 15 -17.69 -1.40 -0.83
N MET A 16 -16.49 -1.73 -0.36
CA MET A 16 -16.08 -3.05 0.13
C MET A 16 -14.75 -2.83 0.87
N SER A 17 -14.72 -2.56 2.18
CA SER A 17 -14.98 -3.52 3.27
C SER A 17 -14.56 -4.93 2.89
N SER A 18 -13.25 -5.16 2.88
CA SER A 18 -12.67 -6.50 2.91
C SER A 18 -11.41 -6.43 3.76
N SER A 19 -11.54 -6.93 4.99
CA SER A 19 -10.46 -7.23 5.90
C SER A 19 -9.55 -8.29 5.29
N THR A 20 -8.63 -7.89 4.40
CA THR A 20 -7.64 -8.82 3.85
C THR A 20 -6.42 -8.75 4.73
N SER A 21 -6.39 -9.62 5.72
CA SER A 21 -5.19 -9.99 6.47
C SER A 21 -4.07 -10.32 5.48
N ILE A 22 -3.09 -9.42 5.45
CA ILE A 22 -1.84 -9.41 4.68
C ILE A 22 -1.01 -10.72 4.81
N ILE A 23 -1.39 -11.60 5.73
CA ILE A 23 -0.64 -12.78 6.18
C ILE A 23 -1.15 -14.15 5.71
N ASP A 24 -2.22 -14.24 4.91
CA ASP A 24 -2.62 -15.53 4.32
C ASP A 24 -2.58 -15.50 2.80
N SER A 25 -1.78 -16.42 2.24
CA SER A 25 -1.77 -16.77 0.83
C SER A 25 -2.18 -18.24 0.71
N PRO A 26 -3.14 -18.56 -0.16
CA PRO A 26 -2.74 -19.41 -1.27
C PRO A 26 -3.22 -18.84 -2.61
N GLY A 27 -2.30 -18.88 -3.58
CA GLY A 27 -2.35 -18.09 -4.81
C GLY A 27 -3.60 -18.27 -5.67
N THR A 28 -4.20 -17.14 -6.04
CA THR A 28 -5.04 -16.99 -7.23
C THR A 28 -4.92 -15.54 -7.70
N GLY A 29 -4.00 -15.29 -8.65
CA GLY A 29 -3.82 -13.95 -9.25
C GLY A 29 -2.43 -13.58 -9.76
N GLN A 30 -1.48 -14.52 -9.82
CA GLN A 30 -0.09 -14.18 -10.17
C GLN A 30 0.06 -13.96 -11.69
N THR A 31 0.42 -12.74 -12.10
CA THR A 31 0.83 -12.45 -13.49
C THR A 31 2.19 -13.09 -13.78
N GLN A 32 2.49 -13.40 -15.05
CA GLN A 32 3.70 -14.18 -15.41
C GLN A 32 5.03 -13.59 -14.91
N GLN A 33 5.06 -12.30 -14.56
CA GLN A 33 6.21 -11.59 -14.02
C GLN A 33 6.49 -11.92 -12.53
N GLU A 34 5.47 -12.29 -11.75
CA GLU A 34 5.61 -12.65 -10.32
C GLU A 34 6.12 -14.08 -10.12
N ARG A 35 6.14 -14.91 -11.17
CA ARG A 35 6.58 -16.31 -11.08
C ARG A 35 8.07 -16.50 -10.82
N PHE A 36 8.90 -15.47 -11.01
CA PHE A 36 10.36 -15.57 -10.88
C PHE A 36 10.92 -14.95 -9.60
N GLU A 37 10.13 -14.19 -8.85
CA GLU A 37 10.54 -13.53 -7.62
C GLU A 37 9.76 -14.14 -6.45
N ASN A 38 10.44 -14.82 -5.52
CA ASN A 38 9.82 -15.32 -4.28
C ASN A 38 9.59 -14.18 -3.26
N THR A 39 9.25 -13.00 -3.76
CA THR A 39 9.09 -11.76 -3.01
C THR A 39 7.70 -11.22 -3.30
N ARG A 40 6.87 -11.12 -2.25
CA ARG A 40 5.53 -10.53 -2.35
C ARG A 40 5.65 -9.12 -2.93
N THR A 41 5.10 -8.93 -4.12
CA THR A 41 5.12 -7.66 -4.84
C THR A 41 3.70 -7.13 -4.91
N LEU A 42 3.52 -5.85 -4.59
CA LEU A 42 2.24 -5.16 -4.68
C LEU A 42 2.39 -4.04 -5.71
N ILE A 43 1.48 -3.99 -6.67
CA ILE A 43 1.47 -2.98 -7.73
C ILE A 43 0.43 -1.92 -7.36
N PHE A 44 0.88 -0.68 -7.20
CA PHE A 44 0.02 0.46 -6.93
C PHE A 44 0.02 1.40 -8.15
N PRO A 45 -1.08 2.12 -8.39
CA PRO A 45 -1.16 3.08 -9.48
C PRO A 45 -0.31 4.34 -9.24
N ASP A 46 0.01 4.65 -7.98
CA ASP A 46 0.79 5.82 -7.58
C ASP A 46 1.78 5.49 -6.46
N SER A 47 2.95 6.13 -6.49
CA SER A 47 3.95 6.11 -5.44
C SER A 47 3.44 6.62 -4.08
N ASP A 48 2.52 7.59 -4.09
CA ASP A 48 1.96 8.16 -2.86
C ASP A 48 1.01 7.16 -2.18
N GLN A 49 0.20 6.45 -2.97
CA GLN A 49 -0.64 5.37 -2.45
C GLN A 49 0.22 4.23 -1.90
N ALA A 50 1.23 3.79 -2.65
CA ALA A 50 2.17 2.77 -2.19
C ALA A 50 2.84 3.16 -0.86
N SER A 51 3.27 4.43 -0.74
CA SER A 51 3.92 4.94 0.46
C SER A 51 2.99 5.00 1.67
N THR A 52 1.72 5.36 1.45
CA THR A 52 0.69 5.45 2.49
C THR A 52 0.33 4.07 3.03
N GLU A 53 0.07 3.12 2.13
CA GLU A 53 -0.25 1.73 2.50
C GLU A 53 0.93 1.07 3.22
N LEU A 54 2.15 1.26 2.71
CA LEU A 54 3.37 0.75 3.35
C LEU A 54 3.58 1.36 4.76
N ALA A 55 3.33 2.66 4.92
CA ALA A 55 3.45 3.32 6.22
C ALA A 55 2.42 2.80 7.24
N ALA A 56 1.20 2.54 6.80
CA ALA A 56 0.16 1.94 7.64
C ALA A 56 0.56 0.52 8.10
N GLU A 57 1.01 -0.33 7.18
CA GLU A 57 1.46 -1.70 7.50
C GLU A 57 2.63 -1.69 8.50
N VAL A 58 3.61 -0.81 8.31
CA VAL A 58 4.75 -0.68 9.23
C VAL A 58 4.30 -0.13 10.59
N ALA A 59 3.38 0.84 10.64
CA ALA A 59 2.85 1.37 11.90
C ALA A 59 2.12 0.29 12.71
N ASP A 60 1.33 -0.55 12.06
CA ASP A 60 0.64 -1.65 12.73
C ASP A 60 1.61 -2.72 13.22
N LEU A 61 2.66 -3.02 12.45
CA LEU A 61 3.74 -3.91 12.87
C LEU A 61 4.49 -3.36 14.09
N ILE A 62 4.75 -2.05 14.14
CA ILE A 62 5.36 -1.37 15.29
C ILE A 62 4.46 -1.56 16.53
N ARG A 63 3.18 -1.21 16.44
CA ARG A 63 2.21 -1.31 17.55
C ARG A 63 2.07 -2.75 18.04
N ALA A 64 2.00 -3.72 17.11
CA ALA A 64 1.90 -5.13 17.45
C ALA A 64 3.15 -5.68 18.17
N ARG A 65 4.36 -5.20 17.82
CA ARG A 65 5.60 -5.57 18.53
C ARG A 65 5.73 -4.87 19.87
N GLN A 66 5.37 -3.58 19.95
CA GLN A 66 5.37 -2.81 21.19
C GLN A 66 4.39 -3.40 22.22
N GLY A 67 3.19 -3.83 21.79
CA GLY A 67 2.23 -4.52 22.66
C GLY A 67 2.75 -5.85 23.24
N LYS A 68 3.80 -6.43 22.64
CA LYS A 68 4.50 -7.63 23.12
C LYS A 68 5.76 -7.29 23.94
N GLY A 69 5.99 -6.01 24.24
CA GLY A 69 7.18 -5.53 24.95
C GLY A 69 8.49 -5.71 24.17
N LYS A 70 8.41 -5.87 22.83
CA LYS A 70 9.59 -6.07 21.99
C LYS A 70 10.00 -4.78 21.32
N ASN A 71 11.30 -4.50 21.31
CA ASN A 71 11.87 -3.40 20.55
C ASN A 71 11.77 -3.69 19.05
N ILE A 72 11.50 -2.65 18.27
CA ILE A 72 11.53 -2.70 16.81
C ILE A 72 12.69 -1.86 16.31
N VAL A 73 13.46 -2.42 15.37
CA VAL A 73 14.58 -1.74 14.71
C VAL A 73 14.19 -1.61 13.24
N LEU A 74 14.18 -0.38 12.72
CA LEU A 74 13.88 -0.09 11.33
C LEU A 74 15.15 0.46 10.66
N GLY A 75 15.60 -0.20 9.58
CA GLY A 75 16.66 0.31 8.73
C GLY A 75 16.10 1.35 7.76
N LEU A 76 16.49 2.62 7.92
CA LEU A 76 16.07 3.69 7.02
C LEU A 76 17.01 3.74 5.82
N ALA A 77 16.48 3.46 4.63
CA ALA A 77 17.21 3.66 3.37
C ALA A 77 17.35 5.15 3.06
N THR A 78 18.46 5.53 2.43
CA THR A 78 18.70 6.90 1.94
C THR A 78 18.30 7.00 0.47
N GLY A 79 17.64 8.11 0.09
CA GLY A 79 17.19 8.38 -1.26
C GLY A 79 15.94 9.26 -1.29
N SER A 80 15.58 9.81 -2.45
CA SER A 80 14.35 10.59 -2.64
C SER A 80 13.11 9.71 -2.70
N THR A 81 13.23 8.47 -3.19
CA THR A 81 12.15 7.49 -3.32
C THR A 81 11.44 7.14 -1.99
N PRO A 82 12.14 6.89 -0.87
CA PRO A 82 11.46 6.61 0.40
C PRO A 82 11.00 7.86 1.17
N VAL A 83 11.23 9.08 0.67
CA VAL A 83 10.86 10.32 1.38
C VAL A 83 9.35 10.45 1.64
N PRO A 84 8.45 10.17 0.67
CA PRO A 84 7.01 10.20 0.92
C PRO A 84 6.58 9.20 2.01
N PHE A 85 7.15 8.01 2.01
CA PHE A 85 6.93 6.99 3.04
C PHE A 85 7.30 7.48 4.46
N TYR A 86 8.47 8.11 4.63
CA TYR A 86 8.85 8.66 5.93
C TYR A 86 7.91 9.77 6.42
N ARG A 87 7.41 10.60 5.50
CA ARG A 87 6.39 11.61 5.84
C ARG A 87 5.12 10.97 6.39
N GLU A 88 4.64 9.91 5.76
CA GLU A 88 3.45 9.19 6.21
C GLU A 88 3.66 8.51 7.56
N LEU A 89 4.82 7.89 7.79
CA LEU A 89 5.16 7.36 9.11
C LEU A 89 5.16 8.43 10.20
N ILE A 90 5.73 9.61 9.93
CA ILE A 90 5.71 10.74 10.88
C ILE A 90 4.27 11.22 11.12
N ARG A 91 3.43 11.26 10.07
CA ARG A 91 2.02 11.66 10.18
C ARG A 91 1.22 10.69 11.06
N LEU A 92 1.45 9.38 10.94
CA LEU A 92 0.77 8.33 11.72
C LEU A 92 1.28 8.18 13.15
N HIS A 93 2.48 8.67 13.44
CA HIS A 93 3.09 8.61 14.77
C HIS A 93 2.76 9.82 15.66
N LYS A 94 2.34 10.94 15.06
CA LYS A 94 1.76 12.07 15.81
C LYS A 94 0.47 11.67 16.51
#